data_AF-A0ABD0PVA2-F1
#
_entry.id   AF-A0ABD0PVA2-F1
#
_cell.length_a   1.000
_cell.length_b   1.000
_cell.length_c   1.000
_cell.angle_alpha   90.00
_cell.angle_beta   90.00
_cell.angle_gamma   90.00
#
_symmetry.space_group_name_H-M   'P 1'
#
loop_
_entity.id
_entity.type
_entity.pdbx_description
1 polymer ?
#
loop_
_entity_poly.entity_id
_entity_poly.type
_entity_poly.pdbx_seq_one_letter_code
_entity_poly.pdbx_strand_id
1 'polypeptide(L)' 'VFVHCLMGVSRSATLVLAFLMICEDLTLMEAIKAVRQHRDICPNPGFLNQLRHLDMSL' A
#
# COMPACT_ATOMS: atom_id res chain seq x y z
N VAL A 1 11.19 7.47 8.50
CA VAL A 1 9.85 7.52 9.16
C VAL A 1 9.43 6.11 9.51
N PHE A 2 8.83 5.85 10.68
CA PHE A 2 8.29 4.53 11.05
C PHE A 2 6.75 4.56 11.00
N VAL A 3 6.14 3.71 10.16
CA VAL A 3 4.68 3.62 9.99
C VAL A 3 4.21 2.28 10.56
N HIS A 4 3.33 2.29 11.55
CA HIS A 4 2.86 1.06 12.19
C HIS A 4 1.34 1.03 12.38
N CYS A 5 0.82 -0.18 12.56
CA CYS A 5 -0.51 -0.44 13.10
C CYS A 5 -0.37 -1.55 14.16
N LEU A 6 -1.42 -2.32 14.46
CA LEU A 6 -1.32 -3.41 15.43
C LEU A 6 -0.32 -4.49 14.97
N MET A 7 -0.49 -5.01 13.76
CA MET A 7 0.35 -6.07 13.21
C MET A 7 1.29 -5.59 12.11
N GLY A 8 1.18 -4.33 11.67
CA GLY A 8 1.95 -3.82 10.54
C GLY A 8 1.60 -4.44 9.18
N VAL A 9 0.46 -5.11 9.04
CA VAL A 9 0.10 -5.93 7.84
C VAL A 9 -0.97 -5.27 6.96
N SER A 10 -1.91 -4.53 7.56
CA SER A 10 -3.09 -4.01 6.86
C SER A 10 -3.10 -2.47 6.81
N ARG A 11 -3.57 -1.79 7.88
CA ARG A 11 -3.68 -0.30 7.92
C ARG A 11 -2.39 0.45 7.57
N SER A 12 -1.28 0.12 8.20
CA SER A 12 0.01 0.78 7.92
C SER A 12 0.53 0.44 6.53
N ALA A 13 0.33 -0.79 6.07
CA ALA A 13 0.72 -1.20 4.73
C ALA A 13 -0.05 -0.39 3.67
N THR A 14 -1.37 -0.20 3.85
CA THR A 14 -2.20 0.64 2.96
C THR A 14 -1.63 2.05 2.80
N LEU A 15 -1.21 2.70 3.90
CA LEU A 15 -0.64 4.05 3.84
C LEU A 15 0.72 4.07 3.12
N VAL A 16 1.57 3.06 3.37
CA VAL A 16 2.87 2.94 2.67
C VAL A 16 2.65 2.70 1.18
N LEU A 17 1.68 1.85 0.79
CA LEU A 17 1.35 1.62 -0.61
C LEU A 17 0.88 2.90 -1.29
N ALA A 18 -0.07 3.64 -0.68
CA ALA A 18 -0.53 4.91 -1.21
C ALA A 18 0.59 5.95 -1.32
N PHE A 19 1.51 6.00 -0.34
CA PHE A 19 2.67 6.89 -0.40
C PHE A 19 3.56 6.57 -1.61
N LEU A 20 3.89 5.29 -1.83
CA LEU A 20 4.69 4.88 -2.99
C LEU A 20 3.97 5.19 -4.30
N MET A 21 2.65 5.04 -4.36
CA MET A 21 1.89 5.38 -5.56
C MET A 21 1.92 6.89 -5.86
N ILE A 22 1.71 7.72 -4.85
CA ILE A 22 1.59 9.18 -5.02
C ILE A 22 2.95 9.86 -5.20
N CYS A 23 3.96 9.44 -4.44
CA CYS A 23 5.24 10.15 -4.36
C CYS A 23 6.34 9.53 -5.23
N GLU A 24 6.24 8.24 -5.53
CA GLU A 24 7.26 7.50 -6.30
C GLU A 24 6.71 7.01 -7.66
N ASP A 25 5.52 7.48 -8.05
CA ASP A 25 4.87 7.21 -9.35
C ASP A 25 4.74 5.71 -9.66
N LEU A 26 4.49 4.89 -8.62
CA LEU A 26 4.30 3.45 -8.77
C LEU A 26 2.82 3.13 -8.96
N THR A 27 2.52 2.20 -9.86
CA THR A 27 1.20 1.56 -9.91
C THR A 27 0.94 0.78 -8.61
N LEU A 28 -0.33 0.51 -8.29
CA LEU A 28 -0.69 -0.32 -7.13
C LEU A 28 0.03 -1.67 -7.14
N MET A 29 0.19 -2.30 -8.31
CA MET A 29 0.87 -3.59 -8.43
C MET A 29 2.36 -3.49 -8.14
N GLU A 30 3.02 -2.43 -8.62
CA GLU A 30 4.44 -2.16 -8.34
C GLU A 30 4.67 -1.87 -6.86
N ALA A 31 3.83 -1.02 -6.25
CA ALA A 31 3.89 -0.73 -4.83
C ALA A 31 3.71 -1.99 -3.98
N ILE A 32 2.74 -2.85 -4.30
CA ILE A 32 2.54 -4.14 -3.61
C ILE A 32 3.79 -5.03 -3.74
N LYS A 33 4.36 -5.12 -4.94
CA LYS A 33 5.56 -5.93 -5.18
C LYS A 33 6.76 -5.40 -4.38
N ALA A 34 6.99 -4.09 -4.38
CA ALA A 34 8.08 -3.45 -3.66
C ALA A 34 7.99 -3.70 -2.14
N VAL A 35 6.79 -3.58 -1.56
CA VAL A 35 6.60 -3.82 -0.12
C VAL A 35 6.71 -5.32 0.20
N ARG A 36 6.11 -6.20 -0.60
CA ARG A 36 6.14 -7.66 -0.38
C ARG A 36 7.52 -8.29 -0.46
N GLN A 37 8.46 -7.67 -1.16
CA GLN A 37 9.87 -8.11 -1.17
C GLN A 37 10.53 -8.05 0.22
N HIS A 38 10.03 -7.19 1.11
CA HIS A 38 10.65 -6.92 2.41
C HIS A 38 9.74 -7.26 3.59
N ARG A 39 8.42 -7.34 3.37
CA ARG A 39 7.43 -7.59 4.41
C ARG A 39 6.13 -8.16 3.86
N ASP A 40 5.64 -9.23 4.49
CA ASP A 40 4.30 -9.73 4.21
C ASP A 40 3.23 -8.71 4.60
N ILE A 41 2.40 -8.36 3.61
CA ILE A 41 1.30 -7.41 3.76
C ILE A 41 0.00 -7.98 3.18
N CYS A 42 -1.08 -7.66 3.87
CA CYS A 42 -2.44 -8.03 3.52
C CYS A 42 -3.39 -6.91 3.93
N PRO A 43 -3.45 -5.81 3.15
CA PRO A 43 -4.54 -4.84 3.27
C PRO A 43 -5.88 -5.57 3.17
N ASN A 44 -6.87 -5.16 3.96
CA ASN A 44 -8.20 -5.77 3.84
C ASN A 44 -8.84 -5.41 2.48
N PRO A 45 -9.89 -6.13 2.04
CA PRO A 45 -10.52 -5.88 0.75
C PRO A 45 -11.01 -4.44 0.54
N GLY A 46 -11.50 -3.78 1.59
CA GLY A 46 -11.93 -2.38 1.54
C GLY A 46 -10.77 -1.42 1.24
N PHE A 47 -9.62 -1.64 1.87
CA PHE A 47 -8.40 -0.88 1.59
C PHE A 47 -7.84 -1.18 0.21
N LEU A 48 -7.87 -2.43 -0.25
CA LEU A 48 -7.48 -2.75 -1.63
C LEU A 48 -8.38 -2.05 -2.64
N ASN A 49 -9.69 -1.97 -2.39
CA ASN A 49 -10.59 -1.23 -3.26
C ASN A 49 -10.30 0.28 -3.27
N GLN A 50 -10.04 0.87 -2.10
CA GLN A 50 -9.63 2.28 -2.01
C GLN A 50 -8.33 2.56 -2.76
N LEU A 51 -7.33 1.68 -2.64
CA LEU A 51 -6.08 1.79 -3.38
C LEU A 51 -6.29 1.61 -4.89
N ARG A 52 -7.19 0.72 -5.32
CA ARG A 52 -7.55 0.61 -6.75
C ARG A 52 -8.21 1.88 -7.29
N HIS A 53 -9.08 2.52 -6.51
CA HIS A 53 -9.66 3.81 -6.90
C HIS A 53 -8.58 4.89 -6.99
N LEU A 54 -7.61 4.90 -6.08
CA LEU A 54 -6.45 5.78 -6.15
C LEU A 54 -5.64 5.54 -7.43
N ASP A 55 -5.31 4.29 -7.73
CA ASP A 55 -4.54 3.87 -8.91
C ASP A 55 -5.19 4.30 -10.24
N MET A 56 -6.52 4.38 -10.30
CA MET A 56 -7.25 4.86 -11.47
C MET A 56 -7.34 6.39 -11.56
N SER A 57 -7.01 7.11 -10.48
CA SER A 57 -7.13 8.56 -10.37
C SER A 57 -5.80 9.31 -10.44
N LEU A 58 -4.69 8.59 -10.30
CA LEU A 58 -3.33 9.06 -10.55
C LEU A 58 -3.03 8.93 -12.06
#